data_AF-A0A925HEW9-F1
#
_entry.id   AF-A0A925HEW9-F1
#
_cell.length_a   1.000
_cell.length_b   1.000
_cell.length_c   1.000
_cell.angle_alpha   90.00
_cell.angle_beta   90.00
_cell.angle_gamma   90.00
#
_symmetry.space_group_name_H-M   'P 1'
#
loop_
_entity.id
_entity.type
_entity.pdbx_description
1 polymer ?
#
loop_
_entity_poly.entity_id
_entity_poly.type
_entity_poly.pdbx_seq_one_letter_code
_entity_poly.pdbx_strand_id
1 'polypeptide(L)'
;MRPTFVFDGDCGICRTWVDYWQRLTGGQVAYRPYQEAAAEFPGISADEFEHAVQLIETDGQVYSGAGATFRMLSYAPSKRAWWWLYRHVPGFAAPSEGAYRFTSGHRWLLTHATHLLWGRTLKPERYDLVSALFLRGLGLIYLSAFVSLALQVSGLVGAQGILPLEEYLAAARAGWGTDAYWRLPTLFWLNGSDAALMAGAITGIGMSVLLALGIAQRLALVGLCVLYLSFVYAGQMFMSYQWDMLLIEAGSLAIFLTGGSRIVVWLYRLLLFRFLFLAGLVKLASGDATWQQFTALDYHFFTQPLPSPLAFYAAQLPHWLLAAGTAAALVVELVAVALIFLPRRPRMFAAALVIMFQIGIMLTGSYNWFNLLTVLLCMFLFDDQALRRVLPSGLARRLTRDSPRPGRVATRLASVLALIVVPIGANHLYAALAGRNLPVAGAMTEALAPLLIVNPYGLFATTTTTRPVIVIEGSDDKRTWREYALPNLPGPVSRAPTWNIPHQPRLDWQLWFAACGGAGQQPWIERLLRRLLEGSPAVLSLFAEKPFGERPPKYVRALLYEYHFADARSADEQQAWWVRRLAGTYYPAVSLSDLQPPRPPSP
;
A
#
# COMPACT_ATOMS: atom_id res chain seq x y z
N MET A 1 -17.63 -47.66 -4.99
CA MET A 1 -16.15 -47.65 -5.09
C MET A 1 -15.69 -46.23 -5.36
N ARG A 2 -14.41 -45.90 -5.10
CA ARG A 2 -13.83 -44.59 -5.44
C ARG A 2 -12.84 -44.79 -6.60
N PRO A 3 -12.63 -43.79 -7.47
CA PRO A 3 -11.56 -43.83 -8.46
C PRO A 3 -10.20 -44.05 -7.79
N THR A 4 -9.34 -44.83 -8.41
CA THR A 4 -8.00 -45.17 -7.88
C THR A 4 -6.92 -44.51 -8.73
N PHE A 5 -6.15 -43.63 -8.10
CA PHE A 5 -4.98 -42.99 -8.69
C PHE A 5 -3.72 -43.76 -8.29
N VAL A 6 -3.10 -44.41 -9.26
CA VAL A 6 -1.92 -45.24 -9.09
C VAL A 6 -0.68 -44.48 -9.53
N PHE A 7 0.36 -44.52 -8.71
CA PHE A 7 1.60 -43.76 -8.91
C PHE A 7 2.83 -44.56 -8.50
N ASP A 8 4.01 -44.09 -8.91
CA ASP A 8 5.29 -44.65 -8.46
C ASP A 8 5.59 -44.29 -7.00
N GLY A 9 5.51 -45.31 -6.13
CA GLY A 9 5.79 -45.21 -4.70
C GLY A 9 7.23 -44.86 -4.36
N ASP A 10 8.19 -45.17 -5.22
CA ASP A 10 9.62 -44.92 -5.00
C ASP A 10 10.05 -43.52 -5.47
N CYS A 11 9.25 -42.92 -6.36
CA CYS A 11 9.47 -41.58 -6.87
C CYS A 11 9.17 -40.47 -5.85
N GLY A 12 10.21 -39.73 -5.45
CA GLY A 12 10.10 -38.62 -4.49
C GLY A 12 9.16 -37.48 -4.91
N ILE A 13 9.16 -37.11 -6.20
CA ILE A 13 8.23 -36.09 -6.72
C ILE A 13 6.79 -36.60 -6.75
N CYS A 14 6.55 -37.85 -7.16
CA CYS A 14 5.21 -38.45 -7.15
C CYS A 14 4.62 -38.46 -5.74
N ARG A 15 5.37 -38.94 -4.74
CA ARG A 15 4.93 -38.92 -3.32
C ARG A 15 4.58 -37.52 -2.84
N THR A 16 5.40 -36.53 -3.18
CA THR A 16 5.19 -35.12 -2.76
C THR A 16 3.89 -34.54 -3.34
N TRP A 17 3.64 -34.75 -4.63
CA TRP A 17 2.43 -34.25 -5.28
C TRP A 17 1.18 -35.06 -4.91
N VAL A 18 1.31 -36.37 -4.67
CA VAL A 18 0.21 -37.21 -4.18
C VAL A 18 -0.25 -36.77 -2.80
N ASP A 19 0.64 -36.52 -1.83
CA ASP A 19 0.23 -35.98 -0.51
C ASP A 19 -0.53 -34.65 -0.65
N TYR A 20 -0.11 -33.81 -1.60
CA TYR A 20 -0.82 -32.56 -1.91
C TYR A 20 -2.19 -32.80 -2.54
N TRP A 21 -2.29 -33.67 -3.55
CA TRP A 21 -3.53 -33.97 -4.26
C TRP A 21 -4.55 -34.70 -3.38
N GLN A 22 -4.10 -35.61 -2.52
CA GLN A 22 -4.94 -36.32 -1.56
C GLN A 22 -5.65 -35.35 -0.61
N ARG A 23 -4.94 -34.32 -0.15
CA ARG A 23 -5.54 -33.23 0.66
C ARG A 23 -6.51 -32.36 -0.14
N LEU A 24 -6.27 -32.21 -1.44
CA LEU A 24 -7.06 -31.38 -2.32
C LEU A 24 -8.38 -32.05 -2.75
N THR A 25 -8.36 -33.35 -3.02
CA THR A 25 -9.54 -34.16 -3.40
C THR A 25 -10.37 -34.59 -2.20
N GLY A 26 -9.87 -34.42 -0.97
CA GLY A 26 -10.64 -34.60 0.26
C GLY A 26 -11.17 -36.03 0.43
N GLY A 27 -10.43 -37.02 -0.06
CA GLY A 27 -10.78 -38.44 0.03
C GLY A 27 -11.70 -38.95 -1.07
N GLN A 28 -12.07 -38.13 -2.08
CA GLN A 28 -12.88 -38.60 -3.22
C GLN A 28 -12.16 -39.59 -4.13
N VAL A 29 -10.82 -39.56 -4.13
CA VAL A 29 -9.94 -40.43 -4.92
C VAL A 29 -9.07 -41.25 -3.95
N ALA A 30 -8.94 -42.55 -4.21
CA ALA A 30 -7.98 -43.42 -3.52
C ALA A 30 -6.61 -43.29 -4.18
N TYR A 31 -5.53 -43.16 -3.41
CA TYR A 31 -4.17 -43.04 -3.92
C TYR A 31 -3.37 -44.25 -3.46
N ARG A 32 -2.77 -45.00 -4.38
CA ARG A 32 -2.00 -46.21 -4.06
C ARG A 32 -0.71 -46.30 -4.89
N PRO A 33 0.41 -46.71 -4.30
CA PRO A 33 1.61 -47.00 -5.08
C PRO A 33 1.37 -48.23 -5.97
N TYR A 34 1.91 -48.25 -7.18
CA TYR A 34 1.73 -49.40 -8.08
C TYR A 34 2.36 -50.67 -7.52
N GLN A 35 3.42 -50.54 -6.72
CA GLN A 35 4.07 -51.63 -5.99
C GLN A 35 3.07 -52.45 -5.16
N GLU A 36 1.97 -51.85 -4.71
CA GLU A 36 0.91 -52.51 -3.93
C GLU A 36 -0.36 -52.79 -4.75
N ALA A 37 -0.65 -51.98 -5.77
CA ALA A 37 -1.93 -51.98 -6.48
C ALA A 37 -1.89 -52.69 -7.84
N ALA A 38 -0.71 -52.94 -8.42
CA ALA A 38 -0.60 -53.48 -9.79
C ALA A 38 -1.30 -54.84 -9.96
N ALA A 39 -1.24 -55.71 -8.95
CA ALA A 39 -1.89 -57.02 -8.98
C ALA A 39 -3.42 -56.96 -9.08
N GLU A 40 -4.04 -55.85 -8.68
CA GLU A 40 -5.50 -55.64 -8.74
C GLU A 40 -5.96 -55.16 -10.13
N PHE A 41 -5.02 -54.76 -11.01
CA PHE A 41 -5.29 -54.22 -12.33
C PHE A 41 -4.46 -54.93 -13.42
N PRO A 42 -4.69 -56.24 -13.67
CA PRO A 42 -3.88 -57.04 -14.59
C PRO A 42 -3.93 -56.60 -16.06
N GLY A 43 -4.89 -55.74 -16.42
CA GLY A 43 -5.00 -55.15 -17.76
C GLY A 43 -4.03 -53.99 -18.03
N ILE A 44 -3.24 -53.58 -17.04
CA ILE A 44 -2.21 -52.54 -17.16
C ILE A 44 -0.87 -53.18 -16.81
N SER A 45 0.11 -53.05 -17.70
CA SER A 45 1.44 -53.63 -17.49
C SER A 45 2.20 -52.87 -16.39
N ALA A 46 3.15 -53.56 -15.74
CA ALA A 46 4.02 -52.92 -14.73
C ALA A 46 4.84 -51.75 -15.33
N ASP A 47 5.25 -51.89 -16.59
CA ASP A 47 6.00 -50.86 -17.34
C ASP A 47 5.17 -49.58 -17.53
N GLU A 48 3.86 -49.71 -17.79
CA GLU A 48 2.95 -48.55 -17.91
C GLU A 48 2.76 -47.81 -16.58
N PHE A 49 2.79 -48.53 -15.45
CA PHE A 49 2.75 -47.91 -14.12
C PHE A 49 4.07 -47.21 -13.75
N GLU A 50 5.20 -47.74 -14.19
CA GLU A 50 6.51 -47.13 -13.94
C GLU A 50 6.69 -45.84 -14.76
N HIS A 51 6.24 -45.84 -16.01
CA HIS A 51 6.39 -44.70 -16.92
C HIS A 51 5.41 -43.54 -16.65
N ALA A 52 4.19 -43.84 -16.24
CA ALA A 52 3.15 -42.83 -16.05
C ALA A 52 2.19 -43.15 -14.91
N VAL A 53 1.68 -42.10 -14.26
CA VAL A 53 0.58 -42.19 -13.30
C VAL A 53 -0.71 -42.59 -14.02
N GLN A 54 -1.50 -43.43 -13.37
CA GLN A 54 -2.74 -43.95 -13.92
C GLN A 54 -3.91 -43.53 -13.03
N LEU A 55 -5.04 -43.18 -13.62
CA LEU A 55 -6.30 -42.99 -12.92
C LEU A 55 -7.31 -44.00 -13.46
N ILE A 56 -7.76 -44.90 -12.59
CA ILE A 56 -8.77 -45.91 -12.90
C ILE A 56 -10.09 -45.45 -12.29
N GLU A 57 -11.06 -45.15 -13.15
CA GLU A 57 -12.40 -44.72 -12.75
C GLU A 57 -13.26 -45.91 -12.30
N THR A 58 -14.38 -45.61 -11.64
CA THR A 58 -15.31 -46.63 -11.14
C THR A 58 -16.07 -47.36 -12.24
N ASP A 59 -16.10 -46.82 -13.45
CA ASP A 59 -16.67 -47.42 -14.66
C ASP A 59 -15.64 -48.22 -15.47
N GLY A 60 -14.41 -48.35 -14.96
CA GLY A 60 -13.31 -49.07 -15.62
C GLY A 60 -12.53 -48.25 -16.64
N GLN A 61 -12.87 -46.97 -16.87
CA GLN A 61 -12.09 -46.10 -17.76
C GLN A 61 -10.72 -45.80 -17.13
N VAL A 62 -9.66 -45.94 -17.93
CA VAL A 62 -8.28 -45.67 -17.51
C VAL A 62 -7.76 -44.43 -18.23
N TYR A 63 -7.21 -43.50 -17.46
CA TYR A 63 -6.47 -42.36 -17.97
C TYR A 63 -5.00 -42.49 -17.54
N SER A 64 -4.09 -42.06 -18.41
CA SER A 64 -2.63 -42.06 -18.16
C SER A 64 -2.05 -40.64 -18.19
N GLY A 65 -0.90 -40.43 -17.57
CA GLY A 65 -0.06 -39.24 -17.75
C GLY A 65 -0.71 -37.92 -17.32
N ALA A 66 -0.67 -36.91 -18.20
CA ALA A 66 -1.30 -35.62 -17.91
C ALA A 66 -2.83 -35.74 -17.85
N GLY A 67 -3.43 -36.54 -18.73
CA GLY A 67 -4.85 -36.87 -18.73
C GLY A 67 -5.31 -37.44 -17.38
N ALA A 68 -4.58 -38.40 -16.81
CA ALA A 68 -4.85 -38.95 -15.47
C ALA A 68 -4.82 -37.86 -14.40
N THR A 69 -3.81 -37.00 -14.45
CA THR A 69 -3.61 -35.92 -13.48
C THR A 69 -4.75 -34.88 -13.55
N PHE A 70 -5.11 -34.40 -14.74
CA PHE A 70 -6.18 -33.42 -14.88
C PHE A 70 -7.56 -34.00 -14.56
N ARG A 71 -7.81 -35.27 -14.95
CA ARG A 71 -9.04 -35.95 -14.59
C ARG A 71 -9.17 -36.12 -13.08
N MET A 72 -8.09 -36.53 -12.40
CA MET A 72 -8.05 -36.62 -10.94
C MET A 72 -8.31 -35.24 -10.30
N LEU A 73 -7.71 -34.17 -10.83
CA LEU A 73 -7.95 -32.82 -10.35
C LEU A 73 -9.40 -32.35 -10.51
N SER A 74 -10.20 -32.96 -11.40
CA SER A 74 -11.62 -32.63 -11.54
C SER A 74 -12.47 -33.01 -10.31
N TYR A 75 -12.00 -33.95 -9.50
CA TYR A 75 -12.59 -34.27 -8.19
C TYR A 75 -12.37 -33.16 -7.15
N ALA A 76 -11.41 -32.27 -7.37
CA ALA A 76 -11.27 -31.05 -6.58
C ALA A 76 -12.10 -29.89 -7.19
N PRO A 77 -13.12 -29.35 -6.49
CA PRO A 77 -14.01 -28.32 -7.05
C PRO A 77 -13.28 -27.09 -7.61
N SER A 78 -12.18 -26.68 -6.95
CA SER A 78 -11.37 -25.52 -7.37
C SER A 78 -10.48 -25.76 -8.61
N LYS A 79 -10.43 -26.99 -9.14
CA LYS A 79 -9.53 -27.39 -10.24
C LYS A 79 -10.24 -28.04 -11.43
N ARG A 80 -11.58 -28.13 -11.40
CA ARG A 80 -12.40 -28.68 -12.50
C ARG A 80 -12.11 -28.08 -13.87
N ALA A 81 -11.77 -26.80 -13.93
CA ALA A 81 -11.45 -26.11 -15.17
C ALA A 81 -10.27 -26.75 -15.92
N TRP A 82 -9.30 -27.34 -15.23
CA TRP A 82 -8.13 -27.96 -15.89
C TRP A 82 -8.50 -29.17 -16.74
N TRP A 83 -9.43 -30.01 -16.26
CA TRP A 83 -9.97 -31.12 -17.06
C TRP A 83 -10.77 -30.61 -18.25
N TRP A 84 -11.57 -29.55 -18.06
CA TRP A 84 -12.31 -28.95 -19.15
C TRP A 84 -11.38 -28.40 -20.25
N LEU A 85 -10.31 -27.69 -19.86
CA LEU A 85 -9.28 -27.18 -20.78
C LEU A 85 -8.62 -28.32 -21.55
N TYR A 86 -8.20 -29.38 -20.83
CA TYR A 86 -7.58 -30.55 -21.44
C TYR A 86 -8.46 -31.21 -22.51
N ARG A 87 -9.79 -31.25 -22.29
CA ARG A 87 -10.72 -31.93 -23.20
C ARG A 87 -11.27 -31.05 -24.32
N HIS A 88 -11.42 -29.74 -24.11
CA HIS A 88 -12.18 -28.89 -25.03
C HIS A 88 -11.37 -27.78 -25.71
N VAL A 89 -10.18 -27.43 -25.20
CA VAL A 89 -9.35 -26.40 -25.83
C VAL A 89 -8.37 -27.06 -26.82
N PRO A 90 -8.52 -26.83 -28.14
CA PRO A 90 -7.60 -27.37 -29.12
C PRO A 90 -6.16 -26.94 -28.82
N GLY A 91 -5.23 -27.88 -28.85
CA GLY A 91 -3.82 -27.62 -28.58
C GLY A 91 -3.42 -27.55 -27.10
N PHE A 92 -4.32 -27.77 -26.13
CA PHE A 92 -3.93 -27.84 -24.72
C PHE A 92 -3.36 -29.21 -24.30
N ALA A 93 -3.94 -30.29 -24.81
CA ALA A 93 -3.57 -31.66 -24.42
C ALA A 93 -2.13 -32.02 -24.81
N ALA A 94 -1.75 -31.81 -26.07
CA ALA A 94 -0.41 -32.15 -26.58
C ALA A 94 0.76 -31.52 -25.80
N PRO A 95 0.80 -30.20 -25.54
CA PRO A 95 1.86 -29.61 -24.73
C PRO A 95 1.79 -30.04 -23.26
N SER A 96 0.59 -30.35 -22.74
CA SER A 96 0.48 -30.86 -21.37
C SER A 96 1.08 -32.27 -21.23
N GLU A 97 0.85 -33.15 -22.20
CA GLU A 97 1.48 -34.47 -22.25
C GLU A 97 2.98 -34.37 -22.53
N GLY A 98 3.41 -33.43 -23.37
CA GLY A 98 4.82 -33.09 -23.56
C GLY A 98 5.49 -32.66 -22.26
N ALA A 99 4.88 -31.75 -21.51
CA ALA A 99 5.34 -31.32 -20.19
C ALA A 99 5.36 -32.49 -19.20
N TYR A 100 4.35 -33.35 -19.20
CA TYR A 100 4.32 -34.54 -18.35
C TYR A 100 5.51 -35.47 -18.64
N ARG A 101 5.75 -35.80 -19.92
CA ARG A 101 6.90 -36.65 -20.32
C ARG A 101 8.24 -36.05 -19.94
N PHE A 102 8.39 -34.74 -20.12
CA PHE A 102 9.58 -34.03 -19.63
C PHE A 102 9.74 -34.19 -18.11
N THR A 103 8.64 -34.05 -17.36
CA THR A 103 8.69 -34.19 -15.89
C THR A 103 8.96 -35.61 -15.42
N SER A 104 8.38 -36.61 -16.07
CA SER A 104 8.60 -38.02 -15.73
C SER A 104 10.02 -38.49 -16.09
N GLY A 105 10.67 -37.86 -17.08
CA GLY A 105 12.08 -38.11 -17.42
C GLY A 105 13.10 -37.39 -16.53
N HIS A 106 12.72 -36.33 -15.80
CA HIS A 106 13.62 -35.51 -14.98
C HIS A 106 13.24 -35.49 -13.49
N ARG A 107 12.73 -36.61 -12.96
CA ARG A 107 12.17 -36.74 -11.59
C ARG A 107 13.11 -36.21 -10.48
N TRP A 108 14.41 -36.52 -10.57
CA TRP A 108 15.41 -36.10 -9.56
C TRP A 108 15.60 -34.58 -9.51
N LEU A 109 15.82 -33.94 -10.67
CA LEU A 109 15.97 -32.49 -10.77
C LEU A 109 14.71 -31.76 -10.28
N LEU A 110 13.54 -32.27 -10.66
CA LEU A 110 12.26 -31.65 -10.29
C LEU A 110 11.92 -31.84 -8.82
N THR A 111 12.36 -32.92 -8.18
CA THR A 111 12.24 -33.09 -6.73
C THR A 111 13.04 -32.00 -6.00
N HIS A 112 14.28 -31.75 -6.43
CA HIS A 112 15.12 -30.68 -5.89
C HIS A 112 14.50 -29.30 -6.13
N ALA A 113 14.05 -29.02 -7.36
CA ALA A 113 13.40 -27.76 -7.70
C ALA A 113 12.11 -27.54 -6.89
N THR A 114 11.28 -28.58 -6.72
CA THR A 114 10.05 -28.52 -5.92
C THR A 114 10.36 -28.19 -4.47
N HIS A 115 11.36 -28.84 -3.88
CA HIS A 115 11.80 -28.56 -2.53
C HIS A 115 12.38 -27.15 -2.38
N LEU A 116 13.15 -26.67 -3.36
CA LEU A 116 13.72 -25.33 -3.35
C LEU A 116 12.64 -24.26 -3.45
N LEU A 117 11.63 -24.44 -4.30
CA LEU A 117 10.62 -23.42 -4.63
C LEU A 117 9.38 -23.45 -3.72
N TRP A 118 8.90 -24.63 -3.31
CA TRP A 118 7.72 -24.78 -2.46
C TRP A 118 8.04 -25.22 -1.02
N GLY A 119 9.15 -25.94 -0.83
CA GLY A 119 9.55 -26.54 0.44
C GLY A 119 9.33 -28.07 0.46
N ARG A 120 9.84 -28.72 1.51
CA ARG A 120 9.76 -30.19 1.68
C ARG A 120 8.36 -30.73 1.93
N THR A 121 7.43 -29.90 2.38
CA THR A 121 6.04 -30.30 2.65
C THR A 121 5.10 -29.45 1.81
N LEU A 122 4.56 -30.01 0.74
CA LEU A 122 3.61 -29.33 -0.14
C LEU A 122 2.20 -29.43 0.45
N LYS A 123 1.63 -28.30 0.88
CA LYS A 123 0.26 -28.25 1.40
C LYS A 123 -0.56 -27.24 0.59
N PRO A 124 -1.86 -27.49 0.35
CA PRO A 124 -2.74 -26.47 -0.23
C PRO A 124 -2.72 -25.20 0.60
N GLU A 125 -2.35 -24.08 -0.04
CA GLU A 125 -2.27 -22.77 0.61
C GLU A 125 -3.66 -22.35 1.12
N ARG A 126 -3.68 -21.86 2.36
CA ARG A 126 -4.83 -21.27 3.04
C ARG A 126 -4.48 -19.88 3.53
N TYR A 127 -5.49 -19.04 3.65
CA TYR A 127 -5.37 -17.62 3.96
C TYR A 127 -6.38 -17.18 5.01
N ASP A 128 -6.92 -18.12 5.81
CA ASP A 128 -7.95 -17.84 6.81
C ASP A 128 -7.35 -16.99 7.94
N LEU A 129 -6.18 -17.39 8.42
CA LEU A 129 -5.44 -16.69 9.47
C LEU A 129 -4.83 -15.39 8.94
N VAL A 130 -4.27 -15.43 7.72
CA VAL A 130 -3.75 -14.23 7.03
C VAL A 130 -4.83 -13.15 6.95
N SER A 131 -6.02 -13.50 6.45
CA SER A 131 -7.14 -12.56 6.30
C SER A 131 -7.63 -12.03 7.65
N ALA A 132 -7.75 -12.91 8.65
CA ALA A 132 -8.23 -12.52 9.98
C ALA A 132 -7.31 -11.54 10.70
N LEU A 133 -5.99 -11.70 10.55
CA LEU A 133 -4.99 -10.79 11.12
C LEU A 133 -4.87 -9.51 10.30
N PHE A 134 -4.89 -9.62 8.96
CA PHE A 134 -4.84 -8.47 8.07
C PHE A 134 -5.97 -7.49 8.37
N LEU A 135 -7.21 -7.96 8.49
CA LEU A 135 -8.36 -7.11 8.80
C LEU A 135 -8.19 -6.37 10.13
N ARG A 136 -7.61 -7.02 11.14
CA ARG A 136 -7.37 -6.39 12.45
C ARG A 136 -6.27 -5.35 12.38
N GLY A 137 -5.17 -5.67 11.70
CA GLY A 137 -4.10 -4.72 11.43
C GLY A 137 -4.59 -3.52 10.62
N LEU A 138 -5.46 -3.74 9.63
CA LEU A 138 -6.05 -2.67 8.83
C LEU A 138 -6.94 -1.77 9.69
N GLY A 139 -7.66 -2.33 10.66
CA GLY A 139 -8.37 -1.55 11.68
C GLY A 139 -7.44 -0.64 12.49
N LEU A 140 -6.23 -1.10 12.86
CA LEU A 140 -5.23 -0.27 13.55
C LEU A 140 -4.64 0.82 12.63
N ILE A 141 -4.48 0.55 11.34
CA ILE A 141 -4.06 1.54 10.35
C ILE A 141 -5.12 2.64 10.20
N TYR A 142 -6.39 2.27 10.02
CA TYR A 142 -7.49 3.24 9.98
C TYR A 142 -7.61 4.03 11.27
N LEU A 143 -7.45 3.37 12.43
CA LEU A 143 -7.46 4.05 13.73
C LEU A 143 -6.37 5.12 13.77
N SER A 144 -5.15 4.78 13.36
CA SER A 144 -4.04 5.73 13.30
C SER A 144 -4.36 6.91 12.36
N ALA A 145 -4.93 6.64 11.19
CA ALA A 145 -5.28 7.65 10.20
C ALA A 145 -6.38 8.60 10.68
N PHE A 146 -7.45 8.08 11.28
CA PHE A 146 -8.57 8.88 11.79
C PHE A 146 -8.22 9.64 13.06
N VAL A 147 -7.47 9.05 14.00
CA VAL A 147 -6.93 9.78 15.17
C VAL A 147 -6.03 10.90 14.70
N SER A 148 -5.11 10.61 13.77
CA SER A 148 -4.24 11.61 13.17
C SER A 148 -5.05 12.75 12.54
N LEU A 149 -6.11 12.45 11.80
CA LEU A 149 -6.94 13.47 11.17
C LEU A 149 -7.76 14.29 12.18
N ALA A 150 -8.36 13.63 13.18
CA ALA A 150 -9.21 14.29 14.20
C ALA A 150 -8.48 15.42 14.93
N LEU A 151 -7.17 15.28 15.15
CA LEU A 151 -6.35 16.27 15.85
C LEU A 151 -6.15 17.59 15.08
N GLN A 152 -6.38 17.59 13.77
CA GLN A 152 -5.98 18.70 12.88
C GLN A 152 -7.09 19.13 11.92
N VAL A 153 -8.16 18.34 11.74
CA VAL A 153 -9.20 18.59 10.72
C VAL A 153 -9.81 20.00 10.81
N SER A 154 -10.08 20.50 12.01
CA SER A 154 -10.65 21.83 12.22
C SER A 154 -9.71 22.95 11.78
N GLY A 155 -8.40 22.81 12.05
CA GLY A 155 -7.39 23.79 11.62
C GLY A 155 -7.13 23.75 10.12
N LEU A 156 -7.26 22.59 9.50
CA LEU A 156 -7.00 22.42 8.08
C LEU A 156 -8.18 22.90 7.23
N VAL A 157 -9.39 22.40 7.50
CA VAL A 157 -10.57 22.60 6.63
C VAL A 157 -11.86 22.99 7.35
N GLY A 158 -11.81 23.24 8.66
CA GLY A 158 -12.95 23.81 9.38
C GLY A 158 -13.27 25.24 8.93
N ALA A 159 -14.39 25.79 9.41
CA ALA A 159 -14.87 27.12 9.06
C ALA A 159 -13.85 28.24 9.35
N GLN A 160 -13.06 28.09 10.43
CA GLN A 160 -11.95 28.98 10.79
C GLN A 160 -10.56 28.41 10.42
N GLY A 161 -10.53 27.33 9.63
CA GLY A 161 -9.31 26.68 9.17
C GLY A 161 -8.66 27.38 7.97
N ILE A 162 -7.60 26.76 7.46
CA ILE A 162 -6.81 27.27 6.33
C ILE A 162 -7.63 27.23 5.02
N LEU A 163 -8.29 26.10 4.74
CA LEU A 163 -9.10 25.87 3.53
C LEU A 163 -10.52 25.41 3.90
N PRO A 164 -11.42 26.33 4.29
CA PRO A 164 -12.78 25.99 4.72
C PRO A 164 -13.52 25.12 3.72
N LEU A 165 -14.08 24.01 4.19
CA LEU A 165 -14.77 23.03 3.35
C LEU A 165 -16.01 23.60 2.68
N GLU A 166 -16.82 24.37 3.41
CA GLU A 166 -18.07 24.91 2.88
C GLU A 166 -17.84 25.85 1.69
N GLU A 167 -16.80 26.68 1.75
CA GLU A 167 -16.37 27.52 0.62
C GLU A 167 -16.00 26.67 -0.59
N TYR A 168 -15.24 25.60 -0.37
CA TYR A 168 -14.79 24.69 -1.43
C TYR A 168 -15.96 23.98 -2.12
N LEU A 169 -16.89 23.40 -1.35
CA LEU A 169 -18.06 22.72 -1.88
C LEU A 169 -19.02 23.68 -2.58
N ALA A 170 -19.22 24.89 -2.03
CA ALA A 170 -20.02 25.93 -2.67
C ALA A 170 -19.41 26.35 -4.02
N ALA A 171 -18.09 26.58 -4.07
CA ALA A 171 -17.39 26.91 -5.31
C ALA A 171 -17.47 25.77 -6.35
N ALA A 172 -17.29 24.52 -5.91
CA ALA A 172 -17.40 23.35 -6.79
C ALA A 172 -18.81 23.20 -7.37
N ARG A 173 -19.86 23.41 -6.56
CA ARG A 173 -21.25 23.40 -7.03
C ARG A 173 -21.54 24.56 -7.98
N ALA A 174 -21.00 25.74 -7.74
CA ALA A 174 -21.15 26.88 -8.64
C ALA A 174 -20.44 26.65 -9.98
N GLY A 175 -19.24 26.05 -9.98
CA GLY A 175 -18.44 25.82 -11.17
C GLY A 175 -18.84 24.59 -11.99
N TRP A 176 -19.23 23.49 -11.35
CA TRP A 176 -19.53 22.21 -12.01
C TRP A 176 -21.00 21.78 -11.92
N GLY A 177 -21.86 22.54 -11.26
CA GLY A 177 -23.28 22.19 -11.10
C GLY A 177 -23.46 20.84 -10.42
N THR A 178 -24.29 19.98 -11.00
CA THR A 178 -24.56 18.63 -10.49
C THR A 178 -23.39 17.66 -10.64
N ASP A 179 -22.47 17.92 -11.57
CA ASP A 179 -21.29 17.06 -11.77
C ASP A 179 -20.35 17.09 -10.56
N ALA A 180 -20.44 18.14 -9.72
CA ALA A 180 -19.66 18.28 -8.51
C ALA A 180 -19.82 17.07 -7.56
N TYR A 181 -21.02 16.47 -7.48
CA TYR A 181 -21.27 15.32 -6.61
C TYR A 181 -20.51 14.07 -7.02
N TRP A 182 -20.33 13.85 -8.33
CA TRP A 182 -19.55 12.72 -8.85
C TRP A 182 -18.05 12.99 -8.83
N ARG A 183 -17.64 14.24 -9.08
CA ARG A 183 -16.22 14.64 -9.06
C ARG A 183 -15.66 14.66 -7.63
N LEU A 184 -16.49 14.97 -6.65
CA LEU A 184 -16.16 15.04 -5.24
C LEU A 184 -17.11 14.15 -4.42
N PRO A 185 -16.99 12.81 -4.49
CA PRO A 185 -17.86 11.90 -3.75
C PRO A 185 -17.55 11.98 -2.25
N THR A 186 -18.30 12.83 -1.55
CA THR A 186 -18.14 13.05 -0.11
C THR A 186 -19.48 13.14 0.61
N LEU A 187 -19.56 12.56 1.81
CA LEU A 187 -20.74 12.69 2.67
C LEU A 187 -20.97 14.13 3.16
N PHE A 188 -19.93 14.98 3.12
CA PHE A 188 -19.99 16.35 3.62
C PHE A 188 -20.77 17.31 2.71
N TRP A 189 -21.28 16.85 1.56
CA TRP A 189 -22.35 17.56 0.83
C TRP A 189 -23.63 17.71 1.65
N LEU A 190 -23.90 16.79 2.58
CA LEU A 190 -25.07 16.85 3.46
C LEU A 190 -24.90 17.89 4.56
N ASN A 191 -23.68 18.01 5.10
CA ASN A 191 -23.33 18.94 6.16
C ASN A 191 -21.81 19.10 6.21
N GLY A 192 -21.32 20.30 5.93
CA GLY A 192 -19.90 20.65 5.90
C GLY A 192 -19.36 21.30 7.17
N SER A 193 -20.17 21.36 8.25
CA SER A 193 -19.81 22.05 9.49
C SER A 193 -18.67 21.37 10.26
N ASP A 194 -18.01 22.14 11.12
CA ASP A 194 -16.94 21.65 12.02
C ASP A 194 -17.40 20.48 12.90
N ALA A 195 -18.66 20.52 13.37
CA ALA A 195 -19.25 19.44 14.15
C ALA A 195 -19.42 18.16 13.32
N ALA A 196 -19.83 18.27 12.06
CA ALA A 196 -19.95 17.14 11.14
C ALA A 196 -18.58 16.53 10.81
N LEU A 197 -17.57 17.39 10.56
CA LEU A 197 -16.18 16.96 10.34
C LEU A 197 -15.65 16.18 11.56
N MET A 198 -15.82 16.71 12.77
CA MET A 198 -15.36 16.03 13.98
C MET A 198 -16.13 14.73 14.25
N ALA A 199 -17.46 14.74 14.08
CA ALA A 199 -18.29 13.55 14.23
C ALA A 199 -17.91 12.45 13.22
N GLY A 200 -17.61 12.80 11.97
CA GLY A 200 -17.12 11.87 10.97
C GLY A 200 -15.79 11.23 11.37
N ALA A 201 -14.86 12.02 11.92
CA ALA A 201 -13.55 11.52 12.36
C ALA A 201 -13.70 10.56 13.55
N ILE A 202 -14.51 10.92 14.56
CA ILE A 202 -14.81 10.07 15.72
C ILE A 202 -15.54 8.79 15.30
N THR A 203 -16.47 8.88 14.35
CA THR A 203 -17.15 7.70 13.79
C THR A 203 -16.14 6.77 13.11
N GLY A 204 -15.19 7.33 12.34
CA GLY A 204 -14.08 6.58 11.76
C GLY A 204 -13.22 5.88 12.81
N ILE A 205 -12.88 6.55 13.92
CA ILE A 205 -12.19 5.95 15.07
C ILE A 205 -12.98 4.76 15.62
N GLY A 206 -14.27 4.94 15.89
CA GLY A 206 -15.15 3.88 16.41
C GLY A 206 -15.21 2.66 15.47
N MET A 207 -15.43 2.88 14.18
CA MET A 207 -15.46 1.79 13.18
C MET A 207 -14.10 1.09 13.04
N SER A 208 -13.00 1.82 13.21
CA SER A 208 -11.63 1.27 13.18
C SER A 208 -11.41 0.31 14.35
N VAL A 209 -11.88 0.67 15.54
CA VAL A 209 -11.84 -0.20 16.73
C VAL A 209 -12.70 -1.44 16.53
N LEU A 210 -13.92 -1.30 16.00
CA LEU A 210 -14.78 -2.45 15.68
C LEU A 210 -14.07 -3.43 14.73
N LEU A 211 -13.44 -2.91 13.66
CA LEU A 211 -12.69 -3.73 12.72
C LEU A 211 -11.48 -4.42 13.37
N ALA A 212 -10.71 -3.70 14.21
CA ALA A 212 -9.56 -4.22 14.94
C ALA A 212 -9.94 -5.34 15.94
N LEU A 213 -11.13 -5.25 16.54
CA LEU A 213 -11.68 -6.28 17.42
C LEU A 213 -12.30 -7.45 16.63
N GLY A 214 -12.59 -7.25 15.34
CA GLY A 214 -13.24 -8.23 14.48
C GLY A 214 -14.77 -8.25 14.62
N ILE A 215 -15.38 -7.13 15.01
CA ILE A 215 -16.82 -6.95 15.20
C ILE A 215 -17.41 -6.27 13.97
N ALA A 216 -18.53 -6.80 13.45
CA ALA A 216 -19.26 -6.23 12.30
C ALA A 216 -18.34 -5.85 11.09
N GLN A 217 -17.30 -6.65 10.84
CA GLN A 217 -16.14 -6.26 10.03
C GLN A 217 -16.49 -5.69 8.65
N ARG A 218 -17.46 -6.28 7.93
CA ARG A 218 -17.87 -5.79 6.62
C ARG A 218 -18.56 -4.43 6.68
N LEU A 219 -19.40 -4.22 7.68
CA LEU A 219 -20.11 -2.96 7.87
C LEU A 219 -19.13 -1.85 8.28
N ALA A 220 -18.20 -2.18 9.18
CA ALA A 220 -17.10 -1.30 9.55
C ALA A 220 -16.24 -0.94 8.33
N LEU A 221 -15.86 -1.91 7.49
CA LEU A 221 -15.06 -1.66 6.29
C LEU A 221 -15.77 -0.75 5.28
N VAL A 222 -17.05 -0.99 4.99
CA VAL A 222 -17.83 -0.13 4.08
C VAL A 222 -17.89 1.29 4.64
N GLY A 223 -18.21 1.45 5.93
CA GLY A 223 -18.26 2.75 6.58
C GLY A 223 -16.90 3.46 6.58
N LEU A 224 -15.81 2.74 6.89
CA LEU A 224 -14.45 3.27 6.86
C LEU A 224 -14.03 3.74 5.47
N CYS A 225 -14.30 2.95 4.42
CA CYS A 225 -13.98 3.35 3.05
C CYS A 225 -14.75 4.61 2.62
N VAL A 226 -16.06 4.66 2.88
CA VAL A 226 -16.90 5.81 2.52
C VAL A 226 -16.49 7.06 3.30
N LEU A 227 -16.27 6.94 4.61
CA LEU A 227 -15.83 8.07 5.44
C LEU A 227 -14.44 8.55 5.05
N TYR A 228 -13.49 7.64 4.83
CA TYR A 228 -12.13 8.03 4.47
C TYR A 228 -12.08 8.70 3.09
N LEU A 229 -12.82 8.18 2.10
CA LEU A 229 -12.99 8.83 0.79
C LEU A 229 -13.60 10.22 0.94
N SER A 230 -14.63 10.36 1.78
CA SER A 230 -15.27 11.65 2.06
C SER A 230 -14.30 12.67 2.63
N PHE A 231 -13.42 12.24 3.56
CA PHE A 231 -12.36 13.10 4.08
C PHE A 231 -11.29 13.40 3.06
N VAL A 232 -10.95 12.48 2.15
CA VAL A 232 -9.96 12.76 1.10
C VAL A 232 -10.41 13.96 0.25
N TYR A 233 -11.68 13.99 -0.15
CA TYR A 233 -12.23 15.14 -0.87
C TYR A 233 -12.39 16.39 0.02
N ALA A 234 -12.85 16.22 1.25
CA ALA A 234 -13.04 17.36 2.14
C ALA A 234 -11.74 18.04 2.56
N GLY A 235 -10.68 17.26 2.78
CA GLY A 235 -9.37 17.77 3.17
C GLY A 235 -8.56 18.36 2.02
N GLN A 236 -9.08 18.32 0.78
CA GLN A 236 -8.47 18.94 -0.39
C GLN A 236 -6.99 18.51 -0.53
N MET A 237 -6.07 19.47 -0.61
CA MET A 237 -4.64 19.22 -0.71
C MET A 237 -3.98 18.73 0.59
N PHE A 238 -4.61 18.96 1.75
CA PHE A 238 -4.12 18.38 3.01
C PHE A 238 -4.40 16.88 3.08
N MET A 239 -5.24 16.36 2.19
CA MET A 239 -5.45 14.94 1.93
C MET A 239 -4.98 14.62 0.50
N SER A 240 -5.22 13.41 0.02
CA SER A 240 -4.87 12.97 -1.36
C SER A 240 -3.38 12.65 -1.56
N TYR A 241 -2.67 12.29 -0.50
CA TYR A 241 -1.34 11.72 -0.64
C TYR A 241 -1.38 10.26 -1.09
N GLN A 242 -0.25 9.72 -1.55
CA GLN A 242 -0.19 8.32 -2.01
C GLN A 242 -0.57 7.30 -0.92
N TRP A 243 -0.33 7.59 0.37
CA TRP A 243 -0.77 6.73 1.47
C TRP A 243 -2.28 6.82 1.75
N ASP A 244 -2.91 7.96 1.46
CA ASP A 244 -4.37 8.09 1.54
C ASP A 244 -5.02 7.24 0.43
N MET A 245 -4.48 7.32 -0.79
CA MET A 245 -4.89 6.50 -1.94
C MET A 245 -4.69 5.00 -1.67
N LEU A 246 -3.50 4.60 -1.18
CA LEU A 246 -3.21 3.20 -0.86
C LEU A 246 -4.16 2.64 0.20
N LEU A 247 -4.51 3.44 1.22
CA LEU A 247 -5.46 3.03 2.25
C LEU A 247 -6.88 2.83 1.69
N ILE A 248 -7.33 3.68 0.76
CA ILE A 248 -8.61 3.50 0.06
C ILE A 248 -8.62 2.22 -0.76
N GLU A 249 -7.56 1.96 -1.54
CA GLU A 249 -7.47 0.73 -2.33
C GLU A 249 -7.46 -0.51 -1.44
N ALA A 250 -6.61 -0.52 -0.40
CA ALA A 250 -6.48 -1.64 0.51
C ALA A 250 -7.79 -1.91 1.28
N GLY A 251 -8.48 -0.86 1.73
CA GLY A 251 -9.78 -0.94 2.39
C GLY A 251 -10.89 -1.42 1.46
N SER A 252 -10.93 -0.92 0.23
CA SER A 252 -11.94 -1.30 -0.77
C SER A 252 -11.82 -2.78 -1.13
N LEU A 253 -10.60 -3.29 -1.31
CA LEU A 253 -10.36 -4.73 -1.49
C LEU A 253 -10.79 -5.55 -0.26
N ALA A 254 -10.63 -4.99 0.95
CA ALA A 254 -10.91 -5.69 2.20
C ALA A 254 -12.41 -6.00 2.38
N ILE A 255 -13.31 -5.20 1.79
CA ILE A 255 -14.76 -5.44 1.80
C ILE A 255 -15.08 -6.84 1.25
N PHE A 256 -14.31 -7.29 0.25
CA PHE A 256 -14.48 -8.58 -0.43
C PHE A 256 -13.60 -9.69 0.14
N LEU A 257 -12.74 -9.38 1.13
CA LEU A 257 -11.82 -10.33 1.72
C LEU A 257 -12.58 -11.33 2.60
N THR A 258 -12.38 -12.62 2.30
CA THR A 258 -12.87 -13.75 3.09
C THR A 258 -11.74 -14.76 3.20
N GLY A 259 -11.70 -15.57 4.27
CA GLY A 259 -10.54 -16.43 4.61
C GLY A 259 -10.09 -17.39 3.50
N GLY A 260 -11.00 -17.74 2.58
CA GLY A 260 -10.71 -18.60 1.43
C GLY A 260 -10.58 -17.90 0.06
N SER A 261 -10.69 -16.55 -0.01
CA SER A 261 -10.76 -15.85 -1.31
C SER A 261 -9.39 -15.74 -1.98
N ARG A 262 -9.09 -16.68 -2.88
CA ARG A 262 -7.84 -16.65 -3.68
C ARG A 262 -7.77 -15.47 -4.64
N ILE A 263 -8.90 -15.01 -5.16
CA ILE A 263 -8.96 -13.87 -6.08
C ILE A 263 -8.53 -12.60 -5.35
N VAL A 264 -9.13 -12.32 -4.18
CA VAL A 264 -8.81 -11.10 -3.41
C VAL A 264 -7.37 -11.14 -2.88
N VAL A 265 -6.88 -12.30 -2.41
CA VAL A 265 -5.46 -12.48 -2.06
C VAL A 265 -4.55 -12.18 -3.24
N TRP A 266 -4.91 -12.62 -4.45
CA TRP A 266 -4.14 -12.29 -5.65
C TRP A 266 -4.23 -10.81 -6.02
N LEU A 267 -5.37 -10.16 -5.84
CA LEU A 267 -5.52 -8.71 -6.03
C LEU A 267 -4.66 -7.91 -5.03
N TYR A 268 -4.52 -8.35 -3.79
CA TYR A 268 -3.59 -7.74 -2.84
C TYR A 268 -2.12 -7.91 -3.26
N ARG A 269 -1.75 -9.06 -3.82
CA ARG A 269 -0.41 -9.27 -4.41
C ARG A 269 -0.18 -8.33 -5.58
N LEU A 270 -1.18 -8.16 -6.44
CA LEU A 270 -1.13 -7.22 -7.55
C LEU A 270 -1.05 -5.77 -7.06
N LEU A 271 -1.78 -5.40 -6.01
CA LEU A 271 -1.71 -4.07 -5.38
C LEU A 271 -0.30 -3.80 -4.86
N LEU A 272 0.26 -4.72 -4.05
CA LEU A 272 1.61 -4.59 -3.50
C LEU A 272 2.67 -4.52 -4.60
N PHE A 273 2.57 -5.39 -5.61
CA PHE A 273 3.45 -5.36 -6.78
C PHE A 273 3.34 -4.02 -7.51
N ARG A 274 2.14 -3.60 -7.92
CA ARG A 274 1.94 -2.35 -8.66
C ARG A 274 2.48 -1.16 -7.89
N PHE A 275 2.20 -1.10 -6.59
CA PHE A 275 2.67 -0.03 -5.71
C PHE A 275 4.19 0.09 -5.71
N LEU A 276 4.91 -0.99 -5.40
CA LEU A 276 6.37 -0.97 -5.32
C LEU A 276 7.03 -0.88 -6.70
N PHE A 277 6.51 -1.62 -7.68
CA PHE A 277 7.05 -1.65 -9.02
C PHE A 277 6.92 -0.30 -9.72
N LEU A 278 5.77 0.37 -9.62
CA LEU A 278 5.63 1.73 -10.16
C LEU A 278 6.55 2.71 -9.44
N ALA A 279 6.70 2.62 -8.12
CA ALA A 279 7.61 3.46 -7.37
C ALA A 279 9.08 3.30 -7.80
N GLY A 280 9.53 2.10 -8.14
CA GLY A 280 10.87 1.87 -8.72
C GLY A 280 10.97 2.28 -10.18
N LEU A 281 9.92 2.01 -10.97
CA LEU A 281 9.90 2.28 -12.40
C LEU A 281 10.02 3.78 -12.68
N VAL A 282 9.27 4.61 -11.96
CA VAL A 282 9.31 6.06 -12.17
C VAL A 282 10.66 6.68 -11.80
N LYS A 283 11.45 6.06 -10.91
CA LYS A 283 12.81 6.51 -10.57
C LYS A 283 13.77 6.36 -11.75
N LEU A 284 13.58 5.31 -12.55
CA LEU A 284 14.35 5.10 -13.78
C LEU A 284 13.78 5.95 -14.93
N ALA A 285 12.45 5.99 -15.05
CA ALA A 285 11.78 6.69 -16.13
C ALA A 285 11.83 8.23 -16.00
N SER A 286 12.05 8.78 -14.80
CA SER A 286 12.18 10.22 -14.59
C SER A 286 13.43 10.83 -15.24
N GLY A 287 14.44 10.01 -15.52
CA GLY A 287 15.73 10.48 -16.05
C GLY A 287 16.58 11.23 -15.03
N ASP A 288 16.23 11.17 -13.74
CA ASP A 288 16.99 11.83 -12.68
C ASP A 288 18.39 11.22 -12.52
N ALA A 289 19.41 12.08 -12.64
CA ALA A 289 20.81 11.71 -12.55
C ALA A 289 21.16 11.03 -11.22
N THR A 290 20.49 11.38 -10.11
CA THR A 290 20.79 10.82 -8.79
C THR A 290 20.51 9.32 -8.70
N TRP A 291 19.46 8.84 -9.38
CA TRP A 291 19.17 7.41 -9.47
C TRP A 291 20.14 6.68 -10.40
N GLN A 292 20.51 7.32 -11.52
CA GLN A 292 21.43 6.75 -12.51
C GLN A 292 22.87 6.64 -11.98
N GLN A 293 23.30 7.60 -11.16
CA GLN A 293 24.65 7.69 -10.59
C GLN A 293 24.75 7.07 -9.19
N PHE A 294 23.65 6.51 -8.66
CA PHE A 294 23.58 5.94 -7.32
C PHE A 294 23.91 6.93 -6.20
N THR A 295 23.53 8.20 -6.37
CA THR A 295 23.73 9.27 -5.36
C THR A 295 22.44 9.68 -4.63
N ALA A 296 21.30 9.05 -4.94
CA ALA A 296 20.00 9.45 -4.37
C ALA A 296 20.00 9.46 -2.83
N LEU A 297 20.65 8.49 -2.18
CA LEU A 297 20.74 8.44 -0.71
C LEU A 297 21.77 9.41 -0.12
N ASP A 298 22.67 10.00 -0.92
CA ASP A 298 23.53 11.10 -0.45
C ASP A 298 22.70 12.33 -0.07
N TYR A 299 21.53 12.50 -0.69
CA TYR A 299 20.63 13.62 -0.43
C TYR A 299 19.40 13.24 0.40
N HIS A 300 18.82 12.07 0.12
CA HIS A 300 17.50 11.68 0.62
C HIS A 300 17.33 11.85 2.13
N PHE A 301 18.33 11.49 2.95
CA PHE A 301 18.18 11.47 4.40
C PHE A 301 17.90 12.85 5.01
N PHE A 302 18.47 13.93 4.46
CA PHE A 302 18.22 15.28 4.95
C PHE A 302 17.13 16.01 4.17
N THR A 303 16.90 15.62 2.91
CA THR A 303 15.90 16.26 2.05
C THR A 303 14.50 15.66 2.17
N GLN A 304 14.35 14.42 2.66
CA GLN A 304 13.07 13.74 2.85
C GLN A 304 12.10 14.48 3.78
N PRO A 305 10.78 14.45 3.56
CA PRO A 305 9.81 15.34 4.19
C PRO A 305 9.96 15.52 5.70
N LEU A 306 10.01 14.42 6.45
CA LEU A 306 10.18 14.43 7.90
C LEU A 306 11.25 13.39 8.28
N PRO A 307 12.52 13.80 8.41
CA PRO A 307 13.57 12.87 8.83
C PRO A 307 13.39 12.47 10.29
N SER A 308 13.85 11.27 10.62
CA SER A 308 13.99 10.83 12.01
C SER A 308 15.38 11.20 12.57
N PRO A 309 15.61 11.10 13.88
CA PRO A 309 16.95 11.20 14.45
C PRO A 309 17.99 10.30 13.77
N LEU A 310 17.62 9.10 13.32
CA LEU A 310 18.59 8.19 12.69
C LEU A 310 18.96 8.63 11.27
N ALA A 311 18.12 9.43 10.58
CA ALA A 311 18.51 9.99 9.29
C ALA A 311 19.71 10.94 9.40
N PHE A 312 19.86 11.64 10.53
CA PHE A 312 21.03 12.48 10.79
C PHE A 312 22.33 11.67 10.72
N TYR A 313 22.35 10.49 11.34
CA TYR A 313 23.50 9.59 11.32
C TYR A 313 23.64 8.87 9.97
N ALA A 314 22.52 8.45 9.37
CA ALA A 314 22.53 7.78 8.07
C ALA A 314 23.08 8.67 6.95
N ALA A 315 22.79 9.97 6.99
CA ALA A 315 23.31 10.97 6.04
C ALA A 315 24.84 11.10 6.06
N GLN A 316 25.51 10.60 7.10
CA GLN A 316 26.95 10.72 7.29
C GLN A 316 27.70 9.43 6.95
N LEU A 317 26.99 8.40 6.50
CA LEU A 317 27.61 7.15 6.04
C LEU A 317 28.47 7.42 4.80
N PRO A 318 29.56 6.66 4.61
CA PRO A 318 30.41 6.83 3.44
C PRO A 318 29.63 6.53 2.15
N HIS A 319 29.92 7.28 1.09
CA HIS A 319 29.19 7.23 -0.18
C HIS A 319 28.98 5.80 -0.73
N TRP A 320 29.97 4.90 -0.63
CA TRP A 320 29.81 3.52 -1.14
C TRP A 320 28.64 2.76 -0.48
N LEU A 321 28.36 3.03 0.80
CA LEU A 321 27.27 2.40 1.53
C LEU A 321 25.92 3.04 1.15
N LEU A 322 25.92 4.35 0.91
CA LEU A 322 24.76 5.08 0.41
C LEU A 322 24.39 4.63 -1.02
N ALA A 323 25.37 4.51 -1.90
CA ALA A 323 25.21 3.98 -3.25
C ALA A 323 24.70 2.54 -3.25
N ALA A 324 25.23 1.69 -2.35
CA ALA A 324 24.71 0.33 -2.16
C ALA A 324 23.26 0.34 -1.68
N GLY A 325 22.88 1.26 -0.79
CA GLY A 325 21.49 1.47 -0.37
C GLY A 325 20.58 1.94 -1.50
N THR A 326 21.04 2.86 -2.36
CA THR A 326 20.31 3.30 -3.56
C THR A 326 20.08 2.14 -4.52
N ALA A 327 21.11 1.33 -4.78
CA ALA A 327 20.97 0.12 -5.60
C ALA A 327 20.02 -0.89 -4.96
N ALA A 328 20.11 -1.10 -3.64
CA ALA A 328 19.22 -2.01 -2.92
C ALA A 328 17.75 -1.58 -3.00
N ALA A 329 17.45 -0.29 -2.92
CA ALA A 329 16.09 0.24 -3.10
C ALA A 329 15.54 -0.15 -4.49
N LEU A 330 16.31 0.08 -5.56
CA LEU A 330 15.92 -0.29 -6.93
C LEU A 330 15.75 -1.81 -7.09
N VAL A 331 16.64 -2.61 -6.51
CA VAL A 331 16.55 -4.09 -6.55
C VAL A 331 15.28 -4.55 -5.85
N VAL A 332 14.95 -4.01 -4.68
CA VAL A 332 13.72 -4.37 -3.96
C VAL A 332 12.49 -3.98 -4.77
N GLU A 333 12.44 -2.74 -5.24
CA GLU A 333 11.27 -2.17 -5.93
C GLU A 333 11.04 -2.73 -7.34
N LEU A 334 12.07 -3.21 -8.05
CA LEU A 334 11.94 -3.69 -9.44
C LEU A 334 12.12 -5.21 -9.57
N VAL A 335 13.08 -5.80 -8.86
CA VAL A 335 13.46 -7.20 -9.03
C VAL A 335 12.79 -8.08 -7.98
N ALA A 336 12.93 -7.75 -6.70
CA ALA A 336 12.39 -8.56 -5.62
C ALA A 336 10.87 -8.64 -5.66
N VAL A 337 10.19 -7.57 -6.07
CA VAL A 337 8.72 -7.56 -6.22
C VAL A 337 8.23 -8.51 -7.30
N ALA A 338 9.01 -8.82 -8.34
CA ALA A 338 8.60 -9.81 -9.34
C ALA A 338 8.46 -11.22 -8.72
N LEU A 339 9.22 -11.50 -7.66
CA LEU A 339 9.16 -12.76 -6.92
C LEU A 339 7.81 -12.94 -6.18
N ILE A 340 6.98 -11.89 -6.05
CA ILE A 340 5.63 -11.97 -5.46
C ILE A 340 4.74 -13.00 -6.19
N PHE A 341 4.92 -13.15 -7.50
CA PHE A 341 4.14 -14.06 -8.33
C PHE A 341 4.74 -15.47 -8.44
N LEU A 342 5.94 -15.67 -7.90
CA LEU A 342 6.61 -16.95 -7.89
C LEU A 342 6.07 -17.89 -6.79
N PRO A 343 6.53 -19.16 -6.77
CA PRO A 343 6.16 -20.11 -5.73
C PRO A 343 6.44 -19.66 -4.30
N ARG A 344 5.95 -20.46 -3.35
CA ARG A 344 5.87 -20.16 -1.92
C ARG A 344 7.17 -19.58 -1.32
N ARG A 345 8.34 -20.18 -1.58
CA ARG A 345 9.60 -19.74 -0.96
C ARG A 345 10.13 -18.42 -1.54
N PRO A 346 10.31 -18.25 -2.87
CA PRO A 346 10.66 -16.95 -3.45
C PRO A 346 9.70 -15.83 -3.04
N ARG A 347 8.39 -16.12 -2.98
CA ARG A 347 7.38 -15.16 -2.55
C ARG A 347 7.54 -14.70 -1.10
N MET A 348 7.82 -15.63 -0.18
CA MET A 348 8.11 -15.28 1.22
C MET A 348 9.45 -14.56 1.37
N PHE A 349 10.43 -14.88 0.52
CA PHE A 349 11.70 -14.15 0.47
C PHE A 349 11.50 -12.70 0.02
N ALA A 350 10.68 -12.47 -1.01
CA ALA A 350 10.24 -11.12 -1.41
C ALA A 350 9.62 -10.36 -0.24
N ALA A 351 8.74 -11.02 0.51
CA ALA A 351 8.11 -10.43 1.69
C ALA A 351 9.13 -10.00 2.74
N ALA A 352 10.14 -10.84 3.03
CA ALA A 352 11.19 -10.51 3.98
C ALA A 352 12.01 -9.29 3.52
N LEU A 353 12.38 -9.23 2.23
CA LEU A 353 13.11 -8.10 1.66
C LEU A 353 12.30 -6.81 1.72
N VAL A 354 11.01 -6.85 1.33
CA VAL A 354 10.13 -5.69 1.39
C VAL A 354 9.91 -5.24 2.84
N ILE A 355 9.68 -6.15 3.79
CA ILE A 355 9.50 -5.81 5.20
C ILE A 355 10.78 -5.14 5.75
N MET A 356 11.95 -5.71 5.48
CA MET A 356 13.23 -5.13 5.87
C MET A 356 13.43 -3.73 5.27
N PHE A 357 13.09 -3.56 3.99
CA PHE A 357 13.15 -2.27 3.31
C PHE A 357 12.21 -1.24 3.96
N GLN A 358 10.96 -1.61 4.24
CA GLN A 358 10.00 -0.71 4.91
C GLN A 358 10.43 -0.36 6.34
N ILE A 359 11.01 -1.31 7.09
CA ILE A 359 11.58 -1.03 8.43
C ILE A 359 12.74 -0.05 8.31
N GLY A 360 13.64 -0.21 7.33
CA GLY A 360 14.72 0.73 7.08
C GLY A 360 14.22 2.15 6.80
N ILE A 361 13.21 2.28 5.92
CA ILE A 361 12.58 3.57 5.62
C ILE A 361 11.96 4.18 6.88
N MET A 362 11.21 3.39 7.66
CA MET A 362 10.66 3.85 8.93
C MET A 362 11.75 4.33 9.86
N LEU A 363 12.84 3.55 9.98
CA LEU A 363 13.97 3.85 10.85
C LEU A 363 14.68 5.16 10.48
N THR A 364 14.60 5.63 9.24
CA THR A 364 15.26 6.88 8.83
C THR A 364 14.30 8.03 8.56
N GLY A 365 13.02 7.79 8.29
CA GLY A 365 12.06 8.83 7.94
C GLY A 365 10.66 8.53 8.42
N SER A 366 9.89 9.59 8.61
CA SER A 366 8.51 9.49 9.08
C SER A 366 7.52 9.63 7.92
N TYR A 367 6.93 8.49 7.54
CA TYR A 367 5.88 8.39 6.54
C TYR A 367 4.60 7.86 7.18
N ASN A 368 4.19 8.40 8.33
CA ASN A 368 2.91 8.09 8.97
C ASN A 368 2.62 6.58 9.14
N TRP A 369 1.43 6.11 8.77
CA TRP A 369 1.04 4.70 8.76
C TRP A 369 1.40 3.99 7.44
N PHE A 370 1.94 4.69 6.44
CA PHE A 370 2.19 4.16 5.10
C PHE A 370 3.09 2.93 5.10
N ASN A 371 4.26 2.99 5.75
CA ASN A 371 5.17 1.84 5.80
C ASN A 371 4.54 0.67 6.57
N LEU A 372 3.80 0.96 7.65
CA LEU A 372 3.06 -0.05 8.40
C LEU A 372 2.01 -0.74 7.54
N LEU A 373 1.29 0.01 6.70
CA LEU A 373 0.33 -0.54 5.75
C LEU A 373 1.02 -1.42 4.70
N THR A 374 2.17 -0.99 4.16
CA THR A 374 2.94 -1.81 3.21
C THR A 374 3.45 -3.11 3.85
N VAL A 375 3.95 -3.06 5.09
CA VAL A 375 4.32 -4.26 5.87
C VAL A 375 3.11 -5.16 6.09
N LEU A 376 1.94 -4.58 6.39
CA LEU A 376 0.70 -5.33 6.56
C LEU A 376 0.26 -6.01 5.24
N LEU A 377 0.40 -5.34 4.09
CA LEU A 377 0.13 -5.92 2.77
C LEU A 377 1.02 -7.13 2.46
N CYS A 378 2.27 -7.14 2.97
CA CYS A 378 3.17 -8.28 2.82
C CYS A 378 2.62 -9.57 3.47
N MET A 379 1.63 -9.49 4.36
CA MET A 379 0.96 -10.68 4.91
C MET A 379 0.39 -11.60 3.83
N PHE A 380 -0.06 -11.07 2.69
CA PHE A 380 -0.59 -11.87 1.57
C PHE A 380 0.48 -12.63 0.78
N LEU A 381 1.75 -12.40 1.07
CA LEU A 381 2.87 -13.18 0.54
C LEU A 381 3.14 -14.46 1.35
N PHE A 382 2.67 -14.48 2.61
CA PHE A 382 2.70 -15.65 3.48
C PHE A 382 1.40 -16.47 3.37
N ASP A 383 1.44 -17.69 3.92
CA ASP A 383 0.28 -18.56 4.07
C ASP A 383 0.01 -18.87 5.56
N ASP A 384 -1.15 -19.44 5.85
CA ASP A 384 -1.50 -19.83 7.23
C ASP A 384 -0.48 -20.80 7.84
N GLN A 385 0.21 -21.61 7.02
CA GLN A 385 1.25 -22.52 7.50
C GLN A 385 2.46 -21.74 8.03
N ALA A 386 2.90 -20.69 7.35
CA ALA A 386 3.99 -19.84 7.80
C ALA A 386 3.62 -19.12 9.10
N LEU A 387 2.43 -18.53 9.17
CA LEU A 387 1.98 -17.79 10.35
C LEU A 387 1.79 -18.68 11.59
N ARG A 388 1.30 -19.92 11.42
CA ARG A 388 1.15 -20.89 12.52
C ARG A 388 2.48 -21.36 13.15
N ARG A 389 3.63 -21.09 12.51
CA ARG A 389 4.94 -21.38 13.11
C ARG A 389 5.34 -20.35 14.16
N VAL A 390 4.80 -19.14 14.07
CA VAL A 390 5.17 -18.02 14.94
C VAL A 390 4.05 -17.71 15.95
N LEU A 391 2.78 -17.97 15.58
CA LEU A 391 1.64 -17.67 16.42
C LEU A 391 1.27 -18.82 17.38
N PRO A 392 0.87 -18.52 18.63
CA PRO A 392 0.33 -19.51 19.55
C PRO A 392 -0.88 -20.26 18.96
N SER A 393 -0.90 -21.58 19.13
CA SER A 393 -1.91 -22.46 18.52
C SER A 393 -3.34 -22.14 18.96
N GLY A 394 -3.53 -21.72 20.22
CA GLY A 394 -4.82 -21.28 20.75
C GLY A 394 -5.34 -20.01 20.07
N LEU A 395 -4.47 -19.02 19.88
CA LEU A 395 -4.82 -17.77 19.19
C LEU A 395 -5.16 -18.03 17.71
N ALA A 396 -4.33 -18.79 17.01
CA ALA A 396 -4.57 -19.15 15.62
C ALA A 396 -5.93 -19.84 15.45
N ARG A 397 -6.27 -20.78 16.35
CA ARG A 397 -7.57 -21.47 16.31
C ARG A 397 -8.74 -20.52 16.57
N ARG A 398 -8.63 -19.62 17.55
CA ARG A 398 -9.66 -18.63 17.87
C ARG A 398 -9.94 -17.71 16.69
N LEU A 399 -8.89 -17.23 16.02
CA LEU A 399 -9.01 -16.31 14.88
C LEU A 399 -9.59 -16.99 13.63
N THR A 400 -9.39 -18.30 13.47
CA THR A 400 -9.90 -19.05 12.30
C THR A 400 -11.23 -19.78 12.55
N ARG A 401 -11.76 -19.75 13.79
CA ARG A 401 -12.92 -20.58 14.19
C ARG A 401 -14.15 -20.31 13.33
N ASP A 402 -14.43 -19.03 13.10
CA ASP A 402 -15.63 -18.56 12.40
C ASP A 402 -15.28 -17.84 11.09
N SER A 403 -14.14 -18.16 10.47
CA SER A 403 -13.73 -17.53 9.22
C SER A 403 -14.74 -17.86 8.11
N PRO A 404 -15.43 -16.85 7.56
CA PRO A 404 -16.42 -17.10 6.51
C PRO A 404 -15.71 -17.60 5.25
N ARG A 405 -16.20 -18.72 4.71
CA ARG A 405 -15.74 -19.22 3.41
C ARG A 405 -16.42 -18.45 2.29
N PRO A 406 -15.72 -18.13 1.18
CA PRO A 406 -16.35 -17.47 0.05
C PRO A 406 -17.43 -18.37 -0.56
N GLY A 407 -18.69 -17.91 -0.50
CA GLY A 407 -19.78 -18.48 -1.27
C GLY A 407 -19.70 -18.08 -2.75
N ARG A 408 -20.56 -18.67 -3.60
CA ARG A 408 -20.58 -18.38 -5.06
C ARG A 408 -20.75 -16.90 -5.37
N VAL A 409 -21.60 -16.19 -4.61
CA VAL A 409 -21.83 -14.75 -4.77
C VAL A 409 -20.56 -13.95 -4.48
N ALA A 410 -19.89 -14.23 -3.35
CA ALA A 410 -18.65 -13.55 -2.98
C ALA A 410 -17.55 -13.77 -4.04
N THR A 411 -17.42 -14.99 -4.57
CA THR A 411 -16.48 -15.28 -5.66
C THR A 411 -16.82 -14.50 -6.93
N ARG A 412 -18.10 -14.43 -7.32
CA ARG A 412 -18.52 -13.64 -8.50
C ARG A 412 -18.22 -12.16 -8.33
N LEU A 413 -18.52 -11.58 -7.16
CA LEU A 413 -18.21 -10.18 -6.86
C LEU A 413 -16.69 -9.91 -6.91
N ALA A 414 -15.89 -10.80 -6.33
CA ALA A 414 -14.43 -10.70 -6.41
C ALA A 414 -13.91 -10.82 -7.85
N SER A 415 -14.52 -11.67 -8.69
CA SER A 415 -14.20 -11.75 -10.12
C SER A 415 -14.54 -10.45 -10.87
N VAL A 416 -15.71 -9.86 -10.61
CA VAL A 416 -16.09 -8.56 -11.20
C VAL A 416 -15.12 -7.47 -10.78
N LEU A 417 -14.75 -7.43 -9.50
CA LEU A 417 -13.74 -6.51 -9.00
C LEU A 417 -12.39 -6.70 -9.71
N ALA A 418 -11.96 -7.95 -9.93
CA ALA A 418 -10.73 -8.24 -10.67
C ALA A 418 -10.81 -7.74 -12.13
N LEU A 419 -11.96 -7.86 -12.79
CA LEU A 419 -12.19 -7.32 -14.14
C LEU A 419 -12.14 -5.79 -14.21
N ILE A 420 -12.25 -5.09 -13.09
CA ILE A 420 -12.09 -3.63 -12.99
C ILE A 420 -10.65 -3.27 -12.62
N VAL A 421 -10.12 -3.89 -11.56
CA VAL A 421 -8.81 -3.56 -10.99
C VAL A 421 -7.67 -3.88 -11.95
N VAL A 422 -7.73 -5.03 -12.63
CA VAL A 422 -6.63 -5.48 -13.49
C VAL A 422 -6.44 -4.57 -14.71
N PRO A 423 -7.47 -4.24 -15.51
CA PRO A 423 -7.29 -3.34 -16.65
C PRO A 423 -6.83 -1.95 -16.26
N ILE A 424 -7.38 -1.36 -15.20
CA ILE A 424 -6.98 -0.01 -14.74
C ILE A 424 -5.54 -0.04 -14.21
N GLY A 425 -5.16 -1.05 -13.44
CA GLY A 425 -3.80 -1.23 -12.96
C GLY A 425 -2.79 -1.42 -14.11
N ALA A 426 -3.16 -2.18 -15.14
CA ALA A 426 -2.36 -2.33 -16.35
C ALA A 426 -2.26 -1.02 -17.15
N ASN A 427 -3.34 -0.22 -17.19
CA ASN A 427 -3.33 1.09 -17.82
C ASN A 427 -2.35 2.04 -17.14
N HIS A 428 -2.33 2.10 -15.81
CA HIS A 428 -1.35 2.93 -15.07
C HIS A 428 0.09 2.53 -15.38
N LEU A 429 0.38 1.23 -15.45
CA LEU A 429 1.70 0.73 -15.82
C LEU A 429 2.06 1.09 -17.26
N TYR A 430 1.13 0.89 -18.19
CA TYR A 430 1.33 1.24 -19.59
C TYR A 430 1.52 2.75 -19.78
N ALA A 431 0.73 3.57 -19.09
CA ALA A 431 0.84 5.03 -19.13
C ALA A 431 2.20 5.50 -18.59
N ALA A 432 2.70 4.91 -17.52
CA ALA A 432 4.03 5.20 -16.98
C ALA A 432 5.17 4.87 -17.96
N LEU A 433 5.02 3.83 -18.78
CA LEU A 433 6.03 3.40 -19.76
C LEU A 433 5.92 4.10 -21.11
N ALA A 434 4.70 4.28 -21.61
CA ALA A 434 4.42 4.69 -22.98
C ALA A 434 3.96 6.16 -23.09
N GLY A 435 3.74 6.85 -21.96
CA GLY A 435 3.27 8.24 -21.93
C GLY A 435 1.85 8.44 -22.46
N ARG A 436 1.06 7.36 -22.60
CA ARG A 436 -0.32 7.40 -23.12
C ARG A 436 -1.19 6.31 -22.52
N ASN A 437 -2.49 6.54 -22.47
CA ASN A 437 -3.47 5.56 -21.98
C ASN A 437 -3.89 4.55 -23.06
N LEU A 438 -4.29 3.36 -22.63
CA LEU A 438 -5.03 2.41 -23.46
C LEU A 438 -6.47 2.91 -23.66
N PRO A 439 -7.12 2.75 -24.82
CA PRO A 439 -8.43 3.35 -25.07
C PRO A 439 -9.52 2.89 -24.07
N VAL A 440 -9.72 1.59 -23.94
CA VAL A 440 -10.77 1.02 -23.06
C VAL A 440 -10.40 1.17 -21.59
N ALA A 441 -9.18 0.79 -21.22
CA ALA A 441 -8.76 0.84 -19.83
C ALA A 441 -8.54 2.29 -19.32
N GLY A 442 -8.17 3.22 -20.21
CA GLY A 442 -8.10 4.65 -19.94
C GLY A 442 -9.49 5.24 -19.66
N ALA A 443 -10.49 4.93 -20.49
CA ALA A 443 -11.87 5.34 -20.24
C ALA A 443 -12.40 4.79 -18.90
N MET A 444 -12.08 3.53 -18.56
CA MET A 444 -12.40 2.96 -17.25
C MET A 444 -11.68 3.68 -16.10
N THR A 445 -10.43 4.07 -16.32
CA THR A 445 -9.61 4.80 -15.34
C THR A 445 -10.24 6.16 -15.05
N GLU A 446 -10.60 6.92 -16.08
CA GLU A 446 -11.24 8.24 -15.95
C GLU A 446 -12.61 8.14 -15.28
N ALA A 447 -13.44 7.17 -15.71
CA ALA A 447 -14.77 6.99 -15.15
C ALA A 447 -14.74 6.64 -13.66
N LEU A 448 -13.76 5.86 -13.19
CA LEU A 448 -13.66 5.39 -11.81
C LEU A 448 -12.64 6.17 -10.96
N ALA A 449 -11.97 7.17 -11.53
CA ALA A 449 -10.99 7.99 -10.84
C ALA A 449 -11.55 8.62 -9.53
N PRO A 450 -12.80 9.12 -9.47
CA PRO A 450 -13.31 9.71 -8.24
C PRO A 450 -13.46 8.73 -7.06
N LEU A 451 -13.46 7.43 -7.32
CA LEU A 451 -13.57 6.42 -6.26
C LEU A 451 -12.22 6.07 -5.63
N LEU A 452 -11.11 6.43 -6.27
CA LEU A 452 -9.74 6.16 -5.82
C LEU A 452 -9.47 4.68 -5.48
N ILE A 453 -10.18 3.76 -6.14
CA ILE A 453 -10.07 2.31 -5.91
C ILE A 453 -8.91 1.65 -6.67
N VAL A 454 -8.32 2.36 -7.65
CA VAL A 454 -7.12 1.95 -8.40
C VAL A 454 -6.33 3.17 -8.85
N ASN A 455 -5.19 3.47 -8.21
CA ASN A 455 -4.46 4.71 -8.38
C ASN A 455 -3.08 4.52 -9.07
N PRO A 456 -2.51 5.57 -9.67
CA PRO A 456 -1.09 5.56 -10.02
C PRO A 456 -0.22 5.76 -8.77
N TYR A 457 1.01 5.27 -8.81
CA TYR A 457 2.02 5.47 -7.76
C TYR A 457 3.33 5.96 -8.37
N GLY A 458 4.06 6.80 -7.64
CA GLY A 458 5.30 7.37 -8.13
C GLY A 458 6.09 8.16 -7.08
N LEU A 459 6.07 7.69 -5.83
CA LEU A 459 6.74 8.36 -4.72
C LEU A 459 8.24 8.51 -5.02
N PHE A 460 8.77 9.73 -4.88
CA PHE A 460 10.19 10.05 -5.10
C PHE A 460 10.73 9.66 -6.48
N ALA A 461 9.94 9.90 -7.54
CA ALA A 461 10.42 9.77 -8.92
C ALA A 461 11.66 10.64 -9.18
N THR A 462 11.71 11.83 -8.58
CA THR A 462 12.88 12.72 -8.54
C THR A 462 13.33 12.93 -7.10
N THR A 463 14.64 13.00 -6.91
CA THR A 463 15.30 13.24 -5.63
C THR A 463 15.51 14.73 -5.44
N THR A 464 15.00 15.29 -4.35
CA THR A 464 15.34 16.65 -3.95
C THR A 464 16.78 16.67 -3.45
N THR A 465 17.61 17.54 -4.03
CA THR A 465 19.05 17.67 -3.68
C THR A 465 19.34 18.82 -2.71
N THR A 466 18.36 19.70 -2.49
CA THR A 466 18.41 20.76 -1.49
C THR A 466 17.25 20.58 -0.51
N ARG A 467 17.32 21.23 0.66
CA ARG A 467 16.23 21.21 1.64
C ARG A 467 15.74 22.63 1.92
N PRO A 468 14.90 23.19 1.02
CA PRO A 468 14.21 24.43 1.30
C PRO A 468 13.18 24.23 2.42
N VAL A 469 13.07 25.20 3.32
CA VAL A 469 12.09 25.23 4.42
C VAL A 469 11.51 26.63 4.52
N ILE A 470 10.17 26.71 4.52
CA ILE A 470 9.45 27.95 4.74
C ILE A 470 9.36 28.20 6.25
N VAL A 471 9.93 29.31 6.71
CA VAL A 471 9.87 29.78 8.10
C VAL A 471 8.88 30.95 8.17
N ILE A 472 7.79 30.76 8.92
CA ILE A 472 6.77 31.79 9.11
C ILE A 472 7.10 32.58 10.37
N GLU A 473 7.07 33.91 10.27
CA GLU A 473 7.37 34.81 11.37
C GLU A 473 6.26 35.84 11.58
N GLY A 474 5.99 36.17 12.84
CA GLY A 474 5.11 37.27 13.24
C GLY A 474 5.88 38.44 13.86
N SER A 475 5.31 39.64 13.80
CA SER A 475 5.87 40.86 14.39
C SER A 475 4.79 41.88 14.75
N ASP A 476 5.03 42.69 15.78
CA ASP A 476 4.19 43.83 16.16
C ASP A 476 4.73 45.19 15.65
N ASP A 477 5.99 45.24 15.21
CA ASP A 477 6.72 46.48 14.93
C ASP A 477 7.52 46.45 13.60
N LYS A 478 7.48 45.35 12.86
CA LYS A 478 8.29 45.04 11.66
C LYS A 478 9.81 44.97 11.90
N ARG A 479 10.28 45.09 13.15
CA ARG A 479 11.71 45.05 13.53
C ARG A 479 12.04 43.75 14.23
N THR A 480 11.26 43.39 15.24
CA THR A 480 11.41 42.15 16.00
C THR A 480 10.50 41.09 15.41
N TRP A 481 11.08 40.04 14.86
CA TRP A 481 10.38 38.93 14.25
C TRP A 481 10.53 37.67 15.10
N ARG A 482 9.44 36.91 15.25
CA ARG A 482 9.43 35.66 16.03
C ARG A 482 8.84 34.54 15.20
N GLU A 483 9.52 33.40 15.18
CA GLU A 483 9.15 32.24 14.37
C GLU A 483 7.97 31.47 14.96
N TYR A 484 7.08 30.99 14.08
CA TYR A 484 6.11 29.95 14.39
C TYR A 484 6.75 28.59 14.12
N ALA A 485 6.91 27.75 15.14
CA ALA A 485 7.48 26.41 14.98
C ALA A 485 6.40 25.34 14.82
N LEU A 486 6.54 24.51 13.79
CA LEU A 486 5.71 23.32 13.59
C LEU A 486 6.19 22.16 14.46
N PRO A 487 5.33 21.16 14.74
CA PRO A 487 5.69 20.05 15.59
C PRO A 487 6.82 19.16 15.05
N ASN A 488 6.85 18.89 13.74
CA ASN A 488 7.73 17.86 13.17
C ASN A 488 8.65 18.36 12.04
N LEU A 489 8.28 19.42 11.32
CA LEU A 489 9.12 20.03 10.30
C LEU A 489 10.40 20.62 10.91
N PRO A 490 11.56 20.61 10.23
CA PRO A 490 12.75 21.31 10.71
C PRO A 490 12.46 22.78 11.05
N GLY A 491 12.97 23.23 12.19
CA GLY A 491 12.72 24.57 12.75
C GLY A 491 13.97 25.07 13.48
N PRO A 492 13.96 25.24 14.80
CA PRO A 492 15.17 25.61 15.55
C PRO A 492 16.34 24.66 15.28
N VAL A 493 17.54 25.20 15.06
CA VAL A 493 18.73 24.42 14.66
C VAL A 493 19.20 23.42 15.72
N SER A 494 18.89 23.68 16.99
CA SER A 494 19.17 22.80 18.12
C SER A 494 18.12 21.71 18.30
N ARG A 495 17.01 21.74 17.56
CA ARG A 495 15.94 20.75 17.68
C ARG A 495 16.24 19.53 16.81
N ALA A 496 16.36 18.38 17.47
CA ALA A 496 16.48 17.09 16.80
C ALA A 496 15.25 16.80 15.91
N PRO A 497 15.41 16.08 14.80
CA PRO A 497 14.27 15.52 14.07
C PRO A 497 13.44 14.58 14.97
N THR A 498 12.17 14.33 14.65
CA THR A 498 11.24 13.64 15.55
C THR A 498 10.71 12.32 15.02
N TRP A 499 10.41 11.40 15.93
CA TRP A 499 9.65 10.18 15.66
C TRP A 499 8.13 10.42 15.79
N ASN A 500 7.43 10.63 14.68
CA ASN A 500 5.97 10.88 14.71
C ASN A 500 5.11 9.75 14.10
N ILE A 501 5.70 8.63 13.67
CA ILE A 501 4.93 7.47 13.20
C ILE A 501 4.01 6.96 14.35
N PRO A 502 2.72 6.65 14.10
CA PRO A 502 2.02 6.63 12.82
C PRO A 502 1.24 7.92 12.49
N HIS A 503 1.42 9.01 13.24
CA HIS A 503 0.77 10.29 12.98
C HIS A 503 1.26 10.92 11.67
N GLN A 504 0.34 11.51 10.90
CA GLN A 504 0.60 12.25 9.67
C GLN A 504 0.38 13.75 9.89
N PRO A 505 1.41 14.56 10.16
CA PRO A 505 1.26 16.00 10.35
C PRO A 505 1.07 16.67 8.97
N ARG A 506 -0.18 16.97 8.63
CA ARG A 506 -0.56 17.33 7.25
C ARG A 506 -0.08 18.73 6.86
N LEU A 507 0.00 19.67 7.81
CA LEU A 507 0.54 21.01 7.58
C LEU A 507 2.06 20.96 7.32
N ASP A 508 2.81 20.23 8.16
CA ASP A 508 4.25 20.04 8.00
C ASP A 508 4.60 19.48 6.62
N TRP A 509 3.88 18.43 6.19
CA TRP A 509 4.05 17.85 4.86
C TRP A 509 3.70 18.80 3.72
N GLN A 510 2.59 19.55 3.83
CA GLN A 510 2.24 20.52 2.80
C GLN A 510 3.24 21.67 2.70
N LEU A 511 3.80 22.12 3.83
CA LEU A 511 4.86 23.14 3.82
C LEU A 511 6.15 22.62 3.20
N TRP A 512 6.48 21.33 3.37
CA TRP A 512 7.58 20.71 2.64
C TRP A 512 7.34 20.73 1.12
N PHE A 513 6.15 20.33 0.65
CA PHE A 513 5.82 20.40 -0.77
C PHE A 513 5.84 21.84 -1.30
N ALA A 514 5.30 22.80 -0.53
CA ALA A 514 5.31 24.21 -0.90
C ALA A 514 6.72 24.78 -1.00
N ALA A 515 7.63 24.39 -0.09
CA ALA A 515 9.02 24.84 -0.08
C ALA A 515 9.82 24.34 -1.29
N CYS A 516 9.50 23.13 -1.77
CA CYS A 516 10.09 22.59 -3.01
C CYS A 516 9.54 23.27 -4.28
N GLY A 517 8.40 23.98 -4.18
CA GLY A 517 7.80 24.76 -5.25
C GLY A 517 8.26 26.23 -5.26
N GLY A 518 7.76 27.01 -6.22
CA GLY A 518 8.05 28.45 -6.31
C GLY A 518 7.15 29.30 -5.42
N ALA A 519 7.69 30.40 -4.88
CA ALA A 519 6.93 31.44 -4.18
C ALA A 519 5.77 31.97 -5.06
N GLY A 520 4.59 32.14 -4.48
CA GLY A 520 3.38 32.61 -5.18
C GLY A 520 2.60 31.54 -5.95
N GLN A 521 3.08 30.30 -6.03
CA GLN A 521 2.37 29.20 -6.71
C GLN A 521 1.30 28.53 -5.83
N GLN A 522 1.22 28.89 -4.54
CA GLN A 522 0.46 28.15 -3.53
C GLN A 522 -0.54 29.06 -2.79
N PRO A 523 -1.78 29.24 -3.31
CA PRO A 523 -2.78 30.16 -2.75
C PRO A 523 -3.15 29.89 -1.29
N TRP A 524 -3.02 28.65 -0.83
CA TRP A 524 -3.33 28.26 0.55
C TRP A 524 -2.35 28.88 1.58
N ILE A 525 -1.13 29.24 1.18
CA ILE A 525 -0.15 29.89 2.07
C ILE A 525 -0.65 31.28 2.48
N GLU A 526 -1.21 32.05 1.54
CA GLU A 526 -1.79 33.35 1.88
C GLU A 526 -2.96 33.20 2.85
N ARG A 527 -3.82 32.18 2.64
CA ARG A 527 -4.90 31.86 3.58
C ARG A 527 -4.36 31.48 4.97
N LEU A 528 -3.29 30.68 5.04
CA LEU A 528 -2.60 30.37 6.30
C LEU A 528 -2.11 31.66 6.99
N LEU A 529 -1.40 32.54 6.28
CA LEU A 529 -0.89 33.80 6.82
C LEU A 529 -2.01 34.72 7.29
N ARG A 530 -3.12 34.81 6.53
CA ARG A 530 -4.33 35.53 6.95
C ARG A 530 -4.90 34.99 8.25
N ARG A 531 -5.05 33.66 8.38
CA ARG A 531 -5.58 33.05 9.61
C ARG A 531 -4.69 33.28 10.83
N LEU A 532 -3.37 33.40 10.64
CA LEU A 532 -2.45 33.79 11.71
C LEU A 532 -2.65 35.26 12.13
N LEU A 533 -2.81 36.18 11.16
CA LEU A 533 -3.12 37.59 11.40
C LEU A 533 -4.51 37.81 12.04
N GLU A 534 -5.46 36.91 11.79
CA GLU A 534 -6.78 36.89 12.45
C GLU A 534 -6.72 36.24 13.85
N GLY A 535 -5.64 35.53 14.18
CA GLY A 535 -5.50 34.82 15.45
C GLY A 535 -6.41 33.59 15.56
N SER A 536 -6.70 32.90 14.45
CA SER A 536 -7.60 31.74 14.44
C SER A 536 -7.10 30.64 15.40
N PRO A 537 -7.86 30.30 16.46
CA PRO A 537 -7.46 29.26 17.40
C PRO A 537 -7.32 27.88 16.75
N ALA A 538 -8.16 27.60 15.73
CA ALA A 538 -8.14 26.34 14.99
C ALA A 538 -6.85 26.18 14.19
N VAL A 539 -6.31 27.26 13.60
CA VAL A 539 -5.04 27.22 12.87
C VAL A 539 -3.86 27.24 13.82
N LEU A 540 -3.91 28.05 14.88
CA LEU A 540 -2.85 28.12 15.89
C LEU A 540 -2.62 26.79 16.60
N SER A 541 -3.63 25.92 16.72
CA SER A 541 -3.48 24.59 17.32
C SER A 541 -2.62 23.63 16.49
N LEU A 542 -2.37 23.94 15.20
CA LEU A 542 -1.48 23.17 14.33
C LEU A 542 0.01 23.46 14.60
N PHE A 543 0.32 24.52 15.37
CA PHE A 543 1.69 24.94 15.68
C PHE A 543 2.09 24.51 17.10
N ALA A 544 3.34 24.10 17.26
CA ALA A 544 3.91 23.75 18.55
C ALA A 544 4.27 25.02 19.35
N GLU A 545 4.92 26.00 18.70
CA GLU A 545 5.30 27.27 19.32
C GLU A 545 4.48 28.43 18.76
N LYS A 546 3.88 29.19 19.67
CA LYS A 546 2.96 30.30 19.37
C LYS A 546 3.52 31.59 19.98
N PRO A 547 4.39 32.34 19.27
CA PRO A 547 5.15 33.45 19.85
C PRO A 547 4.33 34.64 20.37
N PHE A 548 3.05 34.71 19.98
CA PHE A 548 2.09 35.74 20.39
C PHE A 548 0.94 35.19 21.25
N GLY A 549 0.99 33.89 21.64
CA GLY A 549 -0.05 33.24 22.43
C GLY A 549 -1.39 33.21 21.69
N GLU A 550 -2.44 33.76 22.33
CA GLU A 550 -3.78 33.92 21.75
C GLU A 550 -3.97 35.27 21.03
N ARG A 551 -3.02 36.20 21.16
CA ARG A 551 -3.10 37.50 20.48
C ARG A 551 -2.53 37.36 19.06
N PRO A 552 -3.17 37.92 18.03
CA PRO A 552 -2.61 37.93 16.69
C PRO A 552 -1.44 38.93 16.59
N PRO A 553 -0.41 38.64 15.78
CA PRO A 553 0.60 39.62 15.42
C PRO A 553 0.01 40.68 14.47
N LYS A 554 0.61 41.88 14.42
CA LYS A 554 0.22 42.92 13.45
C LYS A 554 0.71 42.64 12.03
N TYR A 555 1.84 41.95 11.92
CA TYR A 555 2.49 41.63 10.66
C TYR A 555 2.94 40.18 10.65
N VAL A 556 2.87 39.54 9.49
CA VAL A 556 3.45 38.22 9.22
C VAL A 556 4.29 38.27 7.96
N ARG A 557 5.30 37.40 7.89
CA ARG A 557 6.08 37.14 6.68
C ARG A 557 6.46 35.67 6.60
N ALA A 558 6.88 35.22 5.43
CA ALA A 558 7.47 33.90 5.26
C ALA A 558 8.84 34.02 4.59
N LEU A 559 9.85 33.43 5.21
CA LEU A 559 11.21 33.38 4.70
C LEU A 559 11.52 31.98 4.17
N LEU A 560 12.37 31.89 3.16
CA LEU A 560 12.88 30.63 2.64
C LEU A 560 14.30 30.43 3.16
N TYR A 561 14.52 29.32 3.86
CA TYR A 561 15.82 28.90 4.34
C TYR A 561 16.23 27.60 3.66
N GLU A 562 17.52 27.46 3.39
CA GLU A 562 18.11 26.17 3.05
C GLU A 562 18.66 25.54 4.32
N TYR A 563 18.16 24.35 4.65
CA TYR A 563 18.62 23.55 5.78
C TYR A 563 19.55 22.43 5.30
N HIS A 564 20.53 22.10 6.13
CA HIS A 564 21.35 20.89 6.01
C HIS A 564 21.55 20.32 7.39
N PHE A 565 21.82 19.02 7.49
CA PHE A 565 22.29 18.46 8.76
C PHE A 565 23.64 19.08 9.13
N ALA A 566 23.83 19.32 10.42
CA ALA A 566 25.15 19.64 10.95
C ALA A 566 26.08 18.42 10.84
N ASP A 567 27.40 18.63 10.89
CA ASP A 567 28.36 17.54 11.05
C ASP A 567 28.17 16.88 12.43
N ALA A 568 28.21 15.54 12.56
CA ALA A 568 28.07 14.86 13.85
C ALA A 568 29.05 15.39 14.90
N ARG A 569 30.28 15.75 14.49
CA ARG A 569 31.27 16.32 15.42
C ARG A 569 30.80 17.66 15.99
N SER A 570 30.18 18.48 15.15
CA SER A 570 29.62 19.78 15.54
C SER A 570 28.32 19.64 16.34
N ALA A 571 27.54 18.58 16.14
CA ALA A 571 26.31 18.35 16.88
C ALA A 571 26.58 18.09 18.38
N ASP A 572 27.65 17.36 18.71
CA ASP A 572 28.04 17.10 20.10
C ASP A 572 28.66 18.35 20.76
N GLU A 573 29.42 19.15 20.02
CA GLU A 573 30.10 20.34 20.56
C GLU A 573 29.21 21.60 20.62
N GLN A 574 28.30 21.79 19.66
CA GLN A 574 27.44 22.98 19.54
C GLN A 574 25.96 22.71 19.84
N GLN A 575 25.58 21.47 20.16
CA GLN A 575 24.18 21.04 20.34
C GLN A 575 23.26 21.38 19.14
N ALA A 576 23.81 21.38 17.92
CA ALA A 576 23.09 21.73 16.70
C ALA A 576 22.85 20.50 15.81
N TRP A 577 21.60 20.25 15.46
CA TRP A 577 21.20 19.17 14.54
C TRP A 577 21.13 19.66 13.09
N TRP A 578 20.91 20.96 12.91
CA TRP A 578 20.75 21.60 11.61
C TRP A 578 21.67 22.80 11.47
N VAL A 579 22.07 23.08 10.24
CA VAL A 579 22.60 24.38 9.81
C VAL A 579 21.61 24.95 8.82
N ARG A 580 21.29 26.24 8.93
CA ARG A 580 20.40 26.92 7.99
C ARG A 580 21.00 28.22 7.45
N ARG A 581 20.74 28.51 6.18
CA ARG A 581 21.09 29.76 5.53
C ARG A 581 19.84 30.41 4.93
N LEU A 582 19.67 31.70 5.12
CA LEU A 582 18.58 32.45 4.48
C LEU A 582 18.81 32.44 2.96
N ALA A 583 17.88 31.83 2.23
CA ALA A 583 17.90 31.75 0.77
C ALA A 583 17.14 32.92 0.14
N GLY A 584 16.08 33.41 0.81
CA GLY A 584 15.35 34.59 0.37
C GLY A 584 14.02 34.79 1.07
N THR A 585 13.21 35.68 0.54
CA THR A 585 11.84 35.92 1.00
C THR A 585 10.87 35.05 0.21
N TYR A 586 10.07 34.23 0.91
CA TYR A 586 9.02 33.42 0.28
C TYR A 586 7.71 34.19 0.16
N TYR A 587 7.33 34.94 1.19
CA TYR A 587 6.16 35.83 1.21
C TYR A 587 6.54 37.12 1.95
N PRO A 588 6.31 38.31 1.36
CA PRO A 588 6.72 39.57 1.96
C PRO A 588 6.01 39.85 3.29
N ALA A 589 6.53 40.82 4.04
CA ALA A 589 5.88 41.29 5.27
C ALA A 589 4.56 41.98 4.95
N VAL A 590 3.46 41.42 5.45
CA VAL A 590 2.09 41.91 5.23
C VAL A 590 1.33 42.02 6.55
N SER A 591 0.35 42.90 6.56
CA SER A 591 -0.66 43.05 7.61
C SER A 591 -2.02 42.54 7.13
N LEU A 592 -3.00 42.47 8.03
CA LEU A 592 -4.35 42.00 7.68
C LEU A 592 -5.01 42.88 6.61
N SER A 593 -4.76 44.20 6.61
CA SER A 593 -5.31 45.11 5.59
C SER A 593 -4.71 44.88 4.20
N ASP A 594 -3.46 44.45 4.13
CA ASP A 594 -2.77 44.19 2.85
C ASP A 594 -3.33 42.94 2.15
N LEU A 595 -3.93 42.03 2.91
CA LEU A 595 -4.55 40.81 2.40
C LEU A 595 -6.05 40.98 2.11
N GLN A 596 -6.71 42.10 2.46
CA GLN A 596 -8.13 42.24 2.13
C GLN A 596 -8.32 42.47 0.63
N PRO A 597 -9.35 41.85 0.00
CA PRO A 597 -9.71 42.22 -1.37
C PRO A 597 -10.00 43.73 -1.42
N PRO A 598 -9.63 44.44 -2.50
CA PRO A 598 -9.87 45.86 -2.61
C PRO A 598 -11.36 46.16 -2.37
N ARG A 599 -11.65 47.15 -1.51
CA ARG A 599 -13.04 47.58 -1.29
C ARG A 599 -13.65 47.93 -2.66
N PRO A 600 -14.89 47.47 -2.96
CA PRO A 600 -15.60 47.97 -4.13
C PRO A 600 -15.69 49.50 -4.01
N PRO A 601 -15.58 50.23 -5.14
CA PRO A 601 -15.69 51.68 -5.11
C PRO A 601 -17.01 52.05 -4.42
N SER A 602 -16.95 53.02 -3.50
CA SER A 602 -18.14 53.57 -2.86
C SER A 602 -19.08 54.12 -3.94
N PRO A 603 -20.41 53.93 -3.80
CA PRO A 603 -21.38 54.30 -4.83
C PRO A 603 -21.36 55.79 -5.18
#